data_AF-A0A957H7P8-F1
#
_entry.id   AF-A0A957H7P8-F1
#
_cell.length_a   1.000
_cell.length_b   1.000
_cell.length_c   1.000
_cell.angle_alpha   90.00
_cell.angle_beta   90.00
_cell.angle_gamma   90.00
#
_symmetry.space_group_name_H-M   'P 1'
#
loop_
_entity.id
_entity.type
_entity.pdbx_description
1 polymer ?
#
loop_
_entity_poly.entity_id
_entity_poly.type
_entity_poly.pdbx_seq_one_letter_code
_entity_poly.pdbx_strand_id
1 'polypeptide(L)'
;MMDLSCCIWALAGDEQTKLTEAARLGFRQIDIQPGMLADGAALALADSLGLTVRCVGLSFGLAADVALDSADEVARQAAIQQAND
;
A
#
# COMPACT_ATOMS: atom_id res chain seq x y z
N MET A 1 -20.66 -10.73 -5.75
CA MET A 1 -20.39 -9.37 -6.28
C MET A 1 -18.88 -9.20 -6.31
N MET A 2 -18.32 -8.52 -7.30
CA MET A 2 -16.87 -8.32 -7.40
C MET A 2 -16.51 -6.98 -6.76
N ASP A 3 -15.64 -7.02 -5.75
CA ASP A 3 -15.11 -5.82 -5.11
C ASP A 3 -13.81 -5.40 -5.81
N LEU A 4 -13.72 -4.12 -6.17
CA LEU A 4 -12.51 -3.51 -6.75
C LEU A 4 -11.74 -2.78 -5.66
N SER A 5 -10.42 -2.93 -5.68
CA SER A 5 -9.49 -2.16 -4.85
C SER A 5 -8.89 -1.01 -5.65
N CYS A 6 -8.60 0.11 -4.99
CA CYS A 6 -7.95 1.27 -5.59
C CYS A 6 -6.49 1.36 -5.14
N CYS A 7 -5.55 1.27 -6.08
CA CYS A 7 -4.16 1.68 -5.86
C CYS A 7 -4.09 3.19 -5.61
N ILE A 8 -4.09 3.62 -4.35
CA ILE A 8 -4.24 5.05 -4.04
C ILE A 8 -3.03 5.90 -4.45
N TRP A 9 -1.90 5.27 -4.78
CA TRP A 9 -0.75 5.95 -5.39
C TRP A 9 -1.01 6.40 -6.84
N ALA A 10 -2.09 5.93 -7.48
CA ALA A 10 -2.54 6.44 -8.78
C ALA A 10 -3.35 7.74 -8.67
N LEU A 11 -3.77 8.13 -7.46
CA LEU A 11 -4.49 9.37 -7.19
C LEU A 11 -3.51 10.51 -6.91
N ALA A 12 -3.88 11.73 -7.26
CA ALA A 12 -3.07 12.92 -7.00
C ALA A 12 -3.25 13.42 -5.55
N GLY A 13 -2.25 14.16 -5.07
CA GLY A 13 -2.28 14.77 -3.74
C GLY A 13 -1.52 13.99 -2.67
N ASP A 14 -1.62 14.50 -1.44
CA ASP A 14 -1.10 13.84 -0.25
C ASP A 14 -1.96 12.62 0.15
N GLU A 15 -1.51 11.87 1.16
CA GLU A 15 -2.18 10.65 1.59
C GLU A 15 -3.63 10.88 2.02
N GLN A 16 -3.92 11.94 2.78
CA GLN A 16 -5.27 12.24 3.24
C GLN A 16 -6.20 12.60 2.08
N THR A 17 -5.71 13.35 1.10
CA THR A 17 -6.43 13.68 -0.13
C THR A 17 -6.74 12.41 -0.92
N LYS A 18 -5.76 11.50 -1.07
CA LYS A 18 -5.93 10.22 -1.78
C LYS A 18 -6.98 9.32 -1.13
N LEU A 19 -6.97 9.22 0.21
CA LEU A 19 -7.98 8.46 0.96
C LEU A 19 -9.38 9.04 0.76
N THR A 20 -9.51 10.36 0.91
CA THR A 20 -10.79 11.06 0.71
C THR A 20 -11.33 10.85 -0.71
N GLU A 21 -10.46 10.94 -1.72
CA GLU A 21 -10.86 10.72 -3.11
C GLU A 21 -11.22 9.26 -3.40
N ALA A 22 -10.51 8.29 -2.85
CA ALA A 22 -10.87 6.87 -3.00
C ALA A 22 -12.28 6.59 -2.45
N ALA A 23 -12.59 7.11 -1.25
CA ALA A 23 -13.92 7.01 -0.66
C ALA A 23 -14.99 7.74 -1.49
N ARG A 24 -14.69 8.96 -1.97
CA ARG A 24 -15.59 9.74 -2.83
C ARG A 24 -15.92 9.03 -4.14
N LEU A 25 -14.98 8.28 -4.70
CA LEU A 25 -15.14 7.47 -5.91
C LEU A 25 -15.89 6.14 -5.65
N GLY A 26 -16.22 5.82 -4.39
CA GLY A 26 -17.01 4.66 -4.00
C GLY A 26 -16.21 3.39 -3.73
N PHE A 27 -14.88 3.48 -3.63
CA PHE A 27 -14.06 2.34 -3.23
C PHE A 27 -14.23 2.06 -1.73
N ARG A 28 -14.21 0.77 -1.36
CA ARG A 28 -14.13 0.31 0.04
C ARG A 28 -12.82 -0.41 0.35
N GLN A 29 -12.08 -0.75 -0.70
CA GLN A 29 -10.79 -1.42 -0.64
C GLN A 29 -9.75 -0.54 -1.31
N ILE A 30 -8.58 -0.43 -0.68
CA ILE A 30 -7.44 0.32 -1.18
C ILE A 30 -6.19 -0.54 -1.18
N ASP A 31 -5.30 -0.27 -2.12
CA ASP A 31 -3.96 -0.82 -2.14
C ASP A 31 -2.97 0.31 -1.83
N ILE A 32 -2.01 0.03 -0.96
CA ILE A 32 -1.07 1.04 -0.44
C ILE A 32 0.38 0.71 -0.82
N GLN A 33 1.27 1.68 -0.69
CA GLN A 33 2.73 1.47 -0.74
C GLN A 33 3.26 1.24 0.68
N PRO A 34 4.44 0.61 0.85
CA PRO A 34 5.13 0.61 2.14
C PRO A 34 5.27 2.02 2.72
N GLY A 35 5.07 2.15 4.03
CA GLY A 35 5.13 3.43 4.75
C GLY A 35 3.87 4.29 4.67
N MET A 36 2.91 3.96 3.80
CA MET A 36 1.58 4.60 3.82
C MET A 36 0.78 4.16 5.05
N LEU A 37 -0.06 5.05 5.58
CA LEU A 37 -0.84 4.84 6.81
C LEU A 37 0.02 4.53 8.05
N ALA A 38 1.33 4.81 8.00
CA ALA A 38 2.22 4.63 9.15
C ALA A 38 1.93 5.63 10.26
N ASP A 39 1.33 6.77 9.91
CA ASP A 39 0.84 7.74 10.88
C ASP A 39 -0.57 7.33 11.38
N GLY A 40 -0.81 7.53 12.68
CA GLY A 40 -2.09 7.16 13.29
C GLY A 40 -3.27 8.01 12.80
N ALA A 41 -3.04 9.17 12.19
CA ALA A 41 -4.09 10.05 11.71
C ALA A 41 -4.64 9.60 10.34
N ALA A 42 -3.79 9.15 9.43
CA ALA A 42 -4.12 8.59 8.14
C ALA A 42 -4.82 7.24 8.30
N LEU A 43 -4.35 6.40 9.23
CA LEU A 43 -5.06 5.17 9.59
C LEU A 43 -6.47 5.47 10.13
N ALA A 44 -6.58 6.39 11.10
CA ALA A 44 -7.87 6.80 11.64
C ALA A 44 -8.80 7.42 10.58
N LEU A 45 -8.24 8.17 9.63
CA LEU A 45 -8.99 8.71 8.50
C LEU A 45 -9.50 7.60 7.59
N ALA A 46 -8.65 6.65 7.21
CA ALA A 46 -9.05 5.49 6.39
C ALA A 46 -10.21 4.72 7.05
N ASP A 47 -10.10 4.45 8.36
CA ASP A 47 -11.16 3.82 9.15
C ASP A 47 -12.45 4.65 9.14
N SER A 48 -12.35 5.97 9.36
CA SER A 48 -13.52 6.87 9.36
C SER A 48 -14.24 6.94 8.02
N LEU A 49 -13.51 6.72 6.92
CA LEU A 49 -14.04 6.67 5.55
C LEU A 49 -14.56 5.28 5.16
N GLY A 50 -14.39 4.28 6.03
CA GLY A 50 -14.77 2.89 5.74
C GLY A 50 -13.89 2.21 4.70
N LEU A 51 -12.63 2.66 4.56
CA LEU A 51 -11.65 2.07 3.66
C LEU A 51 -10.88 0.95 4.36
N THR A 52 -10.66 -0.15 3.65
CA THR A 52 -9.88 -1.28 4.13
C THR A 52 -8.69 -1.54 3.21
N VAL A 53 -7.52 -1.82 3.77
CA VAL A 53 -6.35 -2.19 2.97
C VAL A 53 -6.52 -3.61 2.45
N ARG A 54 -6.37 -3.79 1.13
CA ARG A 54 -6.48 -5.09 0.47
C ARG A 54 -5.14 -5.64 0.01
N CYS A 55 -4.23 -4.78 -0.42
CA CYS A 55 -2.91 -5.14 -0.90
C CYS A 55 -1.86 -4.09 -0.52
N VAL A 56 -0.60 -4.52 -0.45
CA VAL A 56 0.56 -3.65 -0.36
C VAL A 56 1.43 -3.86 -1.59
N GLY A 57 1.68 -2.78 -2.34
CA GLY A 57 2.59 -2.75 -3.47
C GLY A 57 4.05 -2.80 -3.01
N LEU A 58 4.51 -3.96 -2.52
CA LEU A 58 5.84 -4.11 -1.91
C LEU A 58 7.01 -3.66 -2.81
N SER A 59 6.86 -3.73 -4.13
CA SER A 59 7.90 -3.30 -5.07
C SER A 59 8.33 -1.84 -4.91
N PHE A 60 7.50 -0.98 -4.31
CA PHE A 60 7.85 0.43 -4.04
C PHE A 60 8.81 0.60 -2.85
N GLY A 61 8.97 -0.41 -1.99
CA GLY A 61 9.89 -0.37 -0.84
C GLY A 61 11.15 -1.21 -1.03
N LEU A 62 11.21 -2.05 -2.07
CA LEU A 62 12.35 -2.92 -2.33
C LEU A 62 13.48 -2.17 -3.06
N ALA A 63 14.73 -2.49 -2.70
CA ALA A 63 15.89 -2.06 -3.47
C ALA A 63 15.86 -2.64 -4.91
N ALA A 64 16.46 -1.92 -5.87
CA ALA A 64 16.36 -2.26 -7.29
C ALA A 64 16.98 -3.62 -7.67
N ASP A 65 17.89 -4.13 -6.84
CA ASP A 65 18.63 -5.37 -7.04
C ASP A 65 18.13 -6.54 -6.19
N VAL A 66 17.07 -6.34 -5.39
CA VAL A 66 16.47 -7.40 -4.58
C VAL A 66 15.13 -7.86 -5.16
N ALA A 67 14.89 -9.17 -5.10
CA ALA A 67 13.65 -9.77 -5.56
C ALA A 67 13.27 -10.96 -4.67
N LEU A 68 11.96 -11.10 -4.41
CA LEU A 68 11.43 -12.20 -3.60
C LEU A 68 11.62 -13.58 -4.26
N ASP A 69 11.76 -13.61 -5.59
CA ASP A 69 12.00 -14.80 -6.40
C ASP A 69 13.46 -14.90 -6.88
N SER A 70 14.38 -14.11 -6.30
CA SER A 70 15.81 -14.20 -6.66
C SER A 70 16.35 -15.61 -6.42
N ALA A 71 17.15 -16.10 -7.37
CA ALA A 71 17.89 -17.35 -7.23
C ALA A 71 19.01 -17.24 -6.17
N ASP A 72 19.52 -16.02 -5.93
CA ASP A 72 20.45 -15.73 -4.84
C ASP A 72 19.69 -15.69 -3.51
N GLU A 73 20.03 -16.61 -2.61
CA GLU A 73 19.41 -16.70 -1.29
C GLU A 73 19.62 -15.45 -0.44
N VAL A 74 20.80 -14.82 -0.51
CA VAL A 74 21.08 -13.61 0.28
C VAL A 74 20.20 -12.45 -0.20
N ALA A 75 20.11 -12.25 -1.52
CA ALA A 75 19.27 -11.22 -2.10
C ALA A 75 17.77 -11.46 -1.82
N ARG A 76 17.33 -12.72 -1.85
CA ARG A 76 15.96 -13.10 -1.51
C ARG A 76 15.63 -12.84 -0.04
N GLN A 77 16.54 -13.19 0.89
CA GLN A 77 16.35 -12.89 2.31
C GLN A 77 16.34 -11.39 2.60
N ALA A 78 17.16 -10.61 1.91
CA ALA A 78 17.12 -9.14 1.99
C ALA A 78 15.76 -8.57 1.53
N ALA A 79 15.20 -9.09 0.44
CA ALA A 79 13.86 -8.70 -0.02
C ALA A 79 12.75 -9.05 0.99
N ILE A 80 12.84 -10.23 1.62
CA ILE A 80 11.88 -10.65 2.65
C ILE A 80 11.98 -9.76 3.88
N GLN A 81 13.19 -9.41 4.32
CA GLN A 81 13.35 -8.51 5.47
C GLN A 81 12.76 -7.14 5.19
N GLN A 82 13.09 -6.53 4.05
CA GLN A 82 12.54 -5.22 3.64
C GLN A 82 11.01 -5.24 3.49
N ALA A 83 10.41 -6.38 3.14
CA ALA A 83 8.95 -6.51 3.03
C ALA A 83 8.22 -6.57 4.38
N ASN A 84 8.93 -6.83 5.48
CA ASN A 84 8.38 -6.92 6.83
C ASN A 84 8.71 -5.71 7.72
N ASP A 85 9.57 -4.81 7.24
CA ASP A 85 9.94 -3.54 7.90
C ASP A 85 8.91 -2.44 7.59
#